data_AF-A0A7Z9W216-F1
#
_entry.id   AF-A0A7Z9W216-F1
#
_cell.length_a   1.000
_cell.length_b   1.000
_cell.length_c   1.000
_cell.angle_alpha   90.00
_cell.angle_beta   90.00
_cell.angle_gamma   90.00
#
_symmetry.space_group_name_H-M   'P 1'
#
loop_
_entity.id
_entity.type
_entity.pdbx_description
1 polymer ?
#
loop_
_entity_poly.entity_id
_entity_poly.type
_entity_poly.pdbx_seq_one_letter_code
_entity_poly.pdbx_strand_id
1 'polypeptide(L)'
;MFGRTTAATLAVLVFSLTVEVGVIEAAEAEDYRAVLDRYCVGCHNDRLQTAGVSLDDLDVAHVATGAETWEKVVRKLRAREMPPPRRPRPDEET
;
A
#
# COMPACT_ATOMS: atom_id res chain seq x y z
N MET A 1 37.37 -37.11 -9.81
CA MET A 1 36.27 -36.57 -10.65
C MET A 1 35.01 -36.23 -9.85
N PHE A 2 35.10 -35.64 -8.65
CA PHE A 2 33.93 -35.30 -7.81
C PHE A 2 34.12 -33.94 -7.12
N GLY A 3 33.69 -32.84 -7.72
CA GLY A 3 33.89 -31.53 -7.08
C GLY A 3 33.16 -30.32 -7.64
N ARG A 4 32.19 -30.49 -8.54
CA ARG A 4 31.48 -29.35 -9.18
C ARG A 4 30.00 -29.23 -8.84
N THR A 5 29.41 -30.16 -8.07
CA THR A 5 27.96 -30.21 -7.81
C THR A 5 27.51 -29.54 -6.50
N THR A 6 28.41 -29.24 -5.57
CA THR A 6 28.07 -28.64 -4.26
C THR A 6 27.88 -27.13 -4.30
N ALA A 7 28.60 -26.41 -5.18
CA ALA A 7 28.49 -24.95 -5.27
C ALA A 7 27.18 -24.49 -5.95
N ALA A 8 26.69 -25.25 -6.93
CA ALA A 8 25.46 -24.90 -7.65
C ALA A 8 24.18 -25.13 -6.82
N THR A 9 24.18 -26.11 -5.92
CA THR A 9 23.04 -26.41 -5.03
C THR A 9 22.91 -25.40 -3.89
N LEU A 10 24.03 -24.91 -3.34
CA LEU A 10 24.04 -23.82 -2.35
C LEU A 10 23.53 -22.49 -2.94
N ALA A 11 23.88 -22.15 -4.18
CA ALA A 11 23.43 -20.91 -4.81
C ALA A 11 21.92 -20.89 -5.10
N VAL A 12 21.32 -22.02 -5.49
CA VAL A 12 19.86 -22.13 -5.72
C VAL A 12 19.08 -22.04 -4.40
N LEU A 13 19.59 -22.62 -3.31
CA LEU A 13 18.95 -22.53 -1.98
C LEU A 13 18.97 -21.10 -1.41
N VAL A 14 20.02 -20.32 -1.66
CA VAL A 14 20.10 -18.91 -1.21
C VAL A 14 19.15 -18.02 -2.02
N PHE A 15 18.96 -18.29 -3.32
CA PHE A 15 18.02 -17.54 -4.17
C PHE A 15 16.55 -17.81 -3.80
N SER A 16 16.21 -19.05 -3.43
CA SER A 16 14.85 -19.39 -2.97
C SER A 16 14.48 -18.79 -1.62
N LEU A 17 15.44 -18.47 -0.74
CA LEU A 17 15.15 -17.86 0.57
C LEU A 17 14.85 -16.35 0.50
N THR A 18 15.25 -15.66 -0.57
CA THR A 18 15.07 -14.20 -0.70
C THR A 18 13.84 -13.77 -1.51
N VAL A 19 13.22 -14.68 -2.26
CA VAL A 19 12.12 -14.35 -3.21
C VAL A 19 10.74 -14.24 -2.53
N GLU A 20 10.57 -14.73 -1.30
CA GLU A 20 9.25 -14.75 -0.63
C GLU A 20 8.79 -13.38 -0.09
N VAL A 21 9.66 -12.37 -0.04
CA VAL A 21 9.36 -11.06 0.59
C VAL A 21 8.52 -10.15 -0.33
N GLY A 22 8.58 -10.32 -1.65
CA GLY A 22 7.91 -9.41 -2.59
C GLY A 22 6.41 -9.66 -2.83
N VAL A 23 5.90 -10.86 -2.48
CA VAL A 23 4.50 -11.24 -2.78
C VAL A 23 3.54 -10.77 -1.69
N ILE A 24 4.03 -10.60 -0.45
CA ILE A 24 3.24 -10.16 0.69
C ILE A 24 2.98 -8.64 0.61
N GLU A 25 3.99 -7.85 0.20
CA GLU A 25 3.88 -6.39 0.09
C GLU A 25 2.90 -5.96 -1.00
N ALA A 26 2.86 -6.67 -2.13
CA ALA A 26 1.90 -6.42 -3.20
C ALA A 26 0.45 -6.73 -2.77
N ALA A 27 0.25 -7.82 -2.02
CA ALA A 27 -1.07 -8.17 -1.49
C ALA A 27 -1.55 -7.15 -0.44
N GLU A 28 -0.68 -6.71 0.47
CA GLU A 28 -1.02 -5.63 1.41
C GLU A 28 -1.31 -4.31 0.69
N ALA A 29 -0.54 -3.98 -0.36
CA ALA A 29 -0.81 -2.80 -1.18
C ALA A 29 -2.20 -2.86 -1.84
N GLU A 30 -2.63 -4.03 -2.33
CA GLU A 30 -3.99 -4.21 -2.86
C GLU A 30 -5.07 -4.06 -1.78
N ASP A 31 -4.84 -4.61 -0.57
CA ASP A 31 -5.75 -4.46 0.57
C ASP A 31 -5.89 -2.98 0.99
N TYR A 32 -4.78 -2.25 1.10
CA TYR A 32 -4.79 -0.82 1.39
C TYR A 32 -5.49 -0.03 0.28
N ARG A 33 -5.28 -0.40 -0.98
CA ARG A 33 -5.97 0.23 -2.11
C ARG A 33 -7.48 0.03 -2.01
N ALA A 34 -7.94 -1.17 -1.66
CA ALA A 34 -9.35 -1.47 -1.47
C ALA A 34 -9.99 -0.61 -0.37
N VAL A 35 -9.27 -0.37 0.74
CA VAL A 35 -9.71 0.56 1.80
C VAL A 35 -9.84 1.99 1.27
N LEU A 36 -8.85 2.49 0.55
CA LEU A 36 -8.89 3.84 -0.03
C LEU A 36 -10.05 3.99 -1.02
N ASP A 37 -10.27 2.99 -1.88
CA ASP A 37 -11.36 2.99 -2.85
C ASP A 37 -12.72 3.06 -2.16
N ARG A 38 -12.88 2.29 -1.08
CA ARG A 38 -14.13 2.22 -0.31
C ARG A 38 -14.44 3.51 0.45
N TYR A 39 -13.43 4.12 1.07
CA TYR A 39 -13.65 5.15 2.09
C TYR A 39 -13.18 6.55 1.69
N CYS A 40 -12.27 6.68 0.72
CA CYS A 40 -11.61 7.95 0.39
C CYS A 40 -11.89 8.39 -1.06
N VAL A 41 -11.70 7.49 -2.02
CA VAL A 41 -11.74 7.78 -3.46
C VAL A 41 -13.13 8.19 -3.92
N GLY A 42 -14.20 7.77 -3.24
CA GLY A 42 -15.55 8.26 -3.55
C GLY A 42 -15.72 9.79 -3.48
N CYS A 43 -14.80 10.53 -2.84
CA CYS A 43 -14.83 12.00 -2.76
C CYS A 43 -13.49 12.67 -3.15
N HIS A 44 -12.37 12.00 -2.91
CA HIS A 44 -11.02 12.48 -3.23
C HIS A 44 -10.48 11.75 -4.46
N ASN A 45 -11.08 12.04 -5.62
CA ASN A 45 -10.75 11.50 -6.93
C ASN A 45 -10.57 12.63 -7.95
N ASP A 46 -10.11 12.30 -9.15
CA ASP A 46 -9.81 13.28 -10.20
C ASP A 46 -11.05 14.04 -10.68
N ARG A 47 -12.24 13.46 -10.48
CA ARG A 47 -13.52 14.08 -10.88
C ARG A 47 -14.02 15.11 -9.88
N LEU A 48 -14.05 14.78 -8.60
CA LEU A 48 -14.64 15.59 -7.54
C LEU A 48 -13.62 16.48 -6.85
N GLN A 49 -12.39 15.99 -6.69
CA GLN A 49 -11.26 16.69 -6.06
C GLN A 49 -11.68 17.42 -4.78
N THR A 50 -12.42 16.75 -3.91
CA THR A 50 -12.93 17.38 -2.68
C THR A 50 -11.75 17.92 -1.87
N ALA A 51 -11.81 19.21 -1.51
CA ALA A 51 -10.70 19.92 -0.85
C ALA A 51 -9.37 19.95 -1.64
N GLY A 52 -9.42 19.80 -2.97
CA GLY A 52 -8.25 19.85 -3.86
C GLY A 52 -7.36 18.61 -3.76
N VAL A 53 -7.90 17.46 -3.35
CA VAL A 53 -7.16 16.20 -3.21
C VAL A 53 -7.73 15.15 -4.15
N SER A 54 -6.84 14.47 -4.88
CA SER A 54 -7.14 13.22 -5.60
C SER A 54 -6.21 12.10 -5.10
N LEU A 55 -6.77 10.90 -5.00
CA LEU A 55 -6.07 9.68 -4.60
C LEU A 55 -6.14 8.59 -5.70
N ASP A 56 -6.69 8.89 -6.88
CA ASP A 56 -6.89 7.88 -7.95
C ASP A 56 -5.57 7.21 -8.35
N ASP A 57 -4.56 8.02 -8.67
CA ASP A 57 -3.27 7.55 -9.20
C ASP A 57 -2.18 7.39 -8.13
N LEU A 58 -2.52 7.58 -6.84
CA LEU A 58 -1.52 7.44 -5.77
C LEU A 58 -1.26 5.97 -5.47
N ASP A 59 -0.01 5.58 -5.62
CA ASP A 59 0.47 4.24 -5.34
C ASP A 59 0.85 4.08 -3.85
N VAL A 60 0.17 3.15 -3.18
CA VAL A 60 0.41 2.80 -1.78
C VAL A 60 1.65 1.94 -1.58
N ALA A 61 2.13 1.24 -2.61
CA ALA A 61 3.43 0.55 -2.59
C ALA A 61 4.60 1.54 -2.71
N HIS A 62 4.36 2.73 -3.28
CA HIS A 62 5.39 3.75 -3.50
C HIS A 62 5.02 5.11 -2.91
N VAL A 63 4.71 5.14 -1.60
CA VAL A 63 4.25 6.35 -0.88
C VAL A 63 5.17 7.57 -1.02
N ALA A 64 6.47 7.36 -1.25
CA ALA A 64 7.42 8.46 -1.46
C ALA A 64 7.04 9.35 -2.66
N THR A 65 6.43 8.78 -3.70
CA THR A 65 6.03 9.49 -4.92
C THR A 65 4.92 10.52 -4.68
N GLY A 66 4.13 10.36 -3.61
CA GLY A 66 3.01 11.23 -3.24
C GLY A 66 3.09 11.75 -1.81
N ALA A 67 4.29 11.86 -1.25
CA ALA A 67 4.52 12.04 0.19
C ALA A 67 3.69 13.19 0.81
N GLU A 68 3.63 14.36 0.15
CA GLU A 68 2.85 15.50 0.66
C GLU A 68 1.36 15.19 0.80
N THR A 69 0.79 14.48 -0.18
CA THR A 69 -0.63 14.09 -0.13
C THR A 69 -0.85 13.00 0.92
N TRP A 70 0.05 12.03 1.03
CA TRP A 70 -0.03 11.00 2.06
C TRP A 70 0.07 11.57 3.48
N GLU A 71 0.93 12.57 3.70
CA GLU A 71 0.99 13.26 4.99
C GLU A 71 -0.34 13.94 5.34
N LYS A 72 -1.02 14.55 4.36
CA LYS A 72 -2.37 15.10 4.57
C LYS A 72 -3.36 14.00 4.95
N VAL A 73 -3.34 12.86 4.25
CA VAL A 73 -4.21 11.71 4.55
C VAL A 73 -3.97 11.23 5.98
N VAL A 74 -2.72 10.92 6.35
CA VAL A 74 -2.37 10.43 7.69
C VAL A 74 -2.78 11.42 8.78
N ARG A 75 -2.60 12.73 8.56
CA ARG A 75 -3.06 13.76 9.51
C ARG A 75 -4.58 13.73 9.70
N LYS A 76 -5.35 13.57 8.64
CA LYS A 76 -6.83 13.50 8.72
C LYS A 76 -7.31 12.21 9.39
N LEU A 77 -6.65 11.08 9.14
CA LEU A 77 -6.93 9.81 9.79
C LEU A 77 -6.62 9.86 11.30
N ARG A 78 -5.45 10.37 11.69
CA ARG A 78 -5.06 10.54 13.10
C ARG A 78 -5.99 11.48 13.86
N ALA A 79 -6.49 12.52 13.19
CA ALA A 79 -7.49 13.42 13.76
C ALA A 79 -8.92 12.85 13.78
N ARG A 80 -9.13 11.64 13.22
CA ARG A 80 -10.45 11.02 13.04
C ARG A 80 -11.43 11.94 12.29
N GLU A 81 -10.93 12.78 11.40
CA GLU A 81 -11.73 13.68 10.57
C GLU A 81 -12.18 13.02 9.27
N MET A 82 -11.48 11.97 8.83
CA MET A 82 -11.80 11.19 7.65
C MET A 82 -11.92 9.69 7.98
N PRO A 83 -12.92 8.99 7.41
CA PRO A 83 -14.09 9.52 6.70
C PRO A 83 -14.93 10.45 7.59
N PRO A 84 -15.64 11.47 7.03
CA PRO A 84 -16.36 12.44 7.85
C PRO A 84 -17.52 11.79 8.62
N PRO A 85 -18.03 12.43 9.68
CA PRO A 85 -19.15 11.89 10.45
C PRO A 85 -20.32 11.50 9.55
N ARG A 86 -21.01 10.39 9.88
CA ARG A 86 -22.11 9.78 9.10
C ARG A 86 -21.68 9.06 7.81
N ARG A 87 -20.38 8.98 7.51
CA ARG A 87 -19.86 8.03 6.52
C ARG A 87 -19.41 6.73 7.20
N PRO A 88 -19.47 5.58 6.50
CA PRO A 88 -18.82 4.36 6.96
C PRO A 88 -17.34 4.61 7.26
N ARG A 89 -16.83 4.01 8.34
CA ARG A 89 -15.41 4.04 8.71
C ARG A 89 -14.88 2.62 8.77
N PRO A 90 -13.59 2.39 8.49
CA PRO A 90 -12.92 1.15 8.87
C PRO A 90 -12.98 0.97 10.39
N ASP A 91 -12.90 -0.28 10.85
CA ASP A 91 -12.71 -0.58 12.26
C ASP A 91 -11.29 -0.17 12.72
N GLU A 92 -11.00 -0.22 14.02
CA GLU A 92 -9.69 0.21 14.53
C GLU A 92 -8.56 -0.78 14.22
N GLU A 93 -8.89 -1.99 13.76
CA GLU A 93 -7.94 -3.05 13.43
C GLU A 93 -7.51 -3.01 11.94
N THR A 94 -8.13 -2.15 11.14
CA THR A 94 -7.84 -1.90 9.71
C THR A 94 -7.19 -0.53 9.52
#